data_AF-A0A2V7XUV5-F1
#
_entry.id   AF-A0A2V7XUV5-F1
#
_cell.length_a   1.000
_cell.length_b   1.000
_cell.length_c   1.000
_cell.angle_alpha   90.00
_cell.angle_beta   90.00
_cell.angle_gamma   90.00
#
_symmetry.space_group_name_H-M   'P 1'
#
loop_
_entity.id
_entity.type
_entity.pdbx_description
1 polymer ?
#
loop_
_entity_poly.entity_id
_entity_poly.type
_entity_poly.pdbx_seq_one_letter_code
_entity_poly.pdbx_strand_id
1 'polypeptide(L)'
;SSIEGKKIILLLTSDNVLNGTFDPFSISACMPPNTEWDLQQAEKERTSLADYLVRETNASNVSLYIINTSGLRPGEWVREDAPGVSSARETFVPPTDNSSLFWMATETGGRLFPGNDVAESLKTFDSVSSNFYSLGYRPAHAEDDKYHRIQVGLKKSGFHLQYRDGYSSLSSREQVVRLLQSPLAPAMQPSSLPLEVTFGSPVERPKKELLLPISVSVPTRNLTFVAGAPAPVEVFVSLFDGNGRNLSLLRFDREAKSGADAFVERHALKLRKGQQYRVVIAIRDPLTDAVGIAQQALRF
;
A
#
# COMPACT_ATOMS: atom_id res chain seq x y z
N SER A 1 12.97 25.53 -5.44
CA SER A 1 12.06 24.39 -5.65
C SER A 1 12.73 23.15 -5.06
N SER A 2 12.29 22.68 -3.90
CA SER A 2 12.81 21.43 -3.33
C SER A 2 12.24 20.28 -4.17
N ILE A 3 13.09 19.54 -4.87
CA ILE A 3 12.67 18.29 -5.51
C ILE A 3 12.35 17.33 -4.37
N GLU A 4 11.15 16.76 -4.35
CA GLU A 4 10.76 15.75 -3.37
C GLU A 4 11.76 14.57 -3.46
N GLY A 5 12.44 14.26 -2.35
CA GLY A 5 13.45 13.21 -2.31
C GLY A 5 12.86 11.82 -2.57
N LYS A 6 13.69 10.87 -3.02
CA LYS A 6 13.28 9.46 -3.19
C LYS A 6 12.87 8.89 -1.82
N LYS A 7 11.63 8.38 -1.71
CA LYS A 7 11.17 7.66 -0.51
C LYS A 7 11.67 6.23 -0.57
N ILE A 8 12.33 5.77 0.49
CA ILE A 8 12.95 4.45 0.55
C ILE A 8 12.43 3.74 1.80
N ILE A 9 12.00 2.48 1.64
CA ILE A 9 11.75 1.57 2.75
C ILE A 9 12.84 0.51 2.71
N LEU A 10 13.61 0.41 3.79
CA LEU A 10 14.51 -0.70 4.04
C LEU A 10 13.78 -1.75 4.89
N LEU A 11 13.44 -2.88 4.28
CA LEU A 11 12.78 -3.99 4.93
C LEU A 11 13.84 -5.02 5.34
N LEU A 12 13.91 -5.33 6.64
CA LEU A 12 14.67 -6.45 7.15
C LEU A 12 13.68 -7.57 7.49
N THR A 13 13.81 -8.71 6.83
CA THR A 13 12.86 -9.81 6.99
C THR A 13 13.56 -11.15 6.85
N SER A 14 13.10 -12.14 7.61
CA SER A 14 13.39 -13.55 7.35
C SER A 14 12.29 -14.12 6.47
N ASP A 15 12.66 -14.94 5.48
CA ASP A 15 11.85 -15.83 4.62
C ASP A 15 10.34 -16.00 4.90
N ASN A 16 9.90 -16.09 6.16
CA ASN A 16 8.53 -16.46 6.54
C ASN A 16 7.41 -15.41 6.41
N VAL A 17 7.66 -14.13 6.07
CA VAL A 17 6.58 -13.12 6.12
C VAL A 17 5.67 -13.15 4.88
N LEU A 18 6.18 -13.62 3.73
CA LEU A 18 5.42 -13.68 2.47
C LEU A 18 5.62 -14.98 1.68
N ASN A 19 6.72 -15.72 1.91
CA ASN A 19 6.89 -17.07 1.40
C ASN A 19 6.25 -18.04 2.39
N GLY A 20 4.92 -18.16 2.32
CA GLY A 20 4.28 -19.39 2.79
C GLY A 20 4.64 -20.49 1.81
N THR A 21 5.80 -21.12 1.98
CA THR A 21 6.19 -22.30 1.21
C THR A 21 5.17 -23.40 1.51
N PHE A 22 4.12 -23.51 0.70
CA PHE A 22 3.47 -24.79 0.54
C PHE A 22 4.33 -25.57 -0.45
N ASP A 23 5.31 -26.30 0.09
CA ASP A 23 5.93 -27.38 -0.64
C ASP A 23 5.00 -28.60 -0.51
N PRO A 24 4.36 -29.08 -1.60
CA PRO A 24 3.48 -30.26 -1.58
C PRO A 24 4.19 -31.55 -1.13
N PHE A 25 5.52 -31.52 -0.99
CA PHE A 25 6.34 -32.62 -0.49
C PHE A 25 6.96 -32.36 0.89
N SER A 26 6.79 -31.16 1.48
CA SER A 26 7.23 -30.88 2.85
C SER A 26 6.19 -31.35 3.87
N ILE A 27 6.54 -32.39 4.63
CA ILE A 27 5.65 -33.07 5.59
C ILE A 27 5.60 -32.32 6.93
N SER A 28 5.55 -30.99 6.92
CA SER A 28 5.51 -30.18 8.14
C SER A 28 4.58 -28.98 8.00
N ALA A 29 3.29 -29.28 7.84
CA ALA A 29 2.21 -28.42 8.30
C ALA A 29 1.22 -29.31 9.06
N CYS A 30 1.04 -29.04 10.36
CA CYS A 30 -0.09 -29.59 11.11
C CYS A 30 -1.37 -29.16 10.39
N MET A 31 -2.08 -30.16 9.87
CA MET A 31 -3.23 -30.12 8.95
C MET A 31 -2.91 -29.76 7.49
N PRO A 32 -2.85 -30.76 6.58
CA PRO A 32 -2.82 -30.49 5.16
C PRO A 32 -4.18 -29.90 4.71
N PRO A 33 -4.20 -28.91 3.80
CA PRO A 33 -5.42 -28.47 3.16
C PRO A 33 -6.08 -29.65 2.45
N ASN A 34 -7.40 -29.74 2.59
CA ASN A 34 -8.20 -30.91 2.24
C ASN A 34 -8.57 -30.99 0.75
N THR A 35 -8.34 -29.93 -0.04
CA THR A 35 -8.56 -29.94 -1.49
C THR A 35 -7.56 -29.08 -2.28
N GLU A 36 -7.34 -29.43 -3.54
CA GLU A 36 -6.58 -28.65 -4.54
C GLU A 36 -7.14 -27.22 -4.72
N TRP A 37 -8.44 -27.05 -4.50
CA TRP A 37 -9.11 -25.75 -4.52
C TRP A 37 -8.58 -24.79 -3.43
N ASP A 38 -8.37 -25.27 -2.21
CA ASP A 38 -7.88 -24.45 -1.09
C ASP A 38 -6.46 -23.94 -1.35
N LEU A 39 -5.63 -24.76 -2.00
CA LEU A 39 -4.28 -24.42 -2.42
C LEU A 39 -4.29 -23.32 -3.49
N GLN A 40 -5.14 -23.45 -4.51
CA GLN A 40 -5.28 -22.46 -5.58
C GLN A 40 -5.83 -21.12 -5.05
N GLN A 41 -6.74 -21.15 -4.08
CA GLN A 41 -7.27 -19.92 -3.47
C GLN A 41 -6.18 -19.22 -2.64
N ALA A 42 -5.46 -19.94 -1.79
CA ALA A 42 -4.35 -19.39 -1.02
C ALA A 42 -3.27 -18.78 -1.92
N GLU A 43 -2.95 -19.42 -3.05
CA GLU A 43 -1.97 -18.90 -4.01
C GLU A 43 -2.45 -17.64 -4.74
N LYS A 44 -3.72 -17.61 -5.16
CA LYS A 44 -4.33 -16.42 -5.76
C LYS A 44 -4.37 -15.25 -4.78
N GLU A 45 -4.77 -15.50 -3.53
CA GLU A 45 -4.82 -14.48 -2.49
C GLU A 45 -3.43 -13.88 -2.22
N ARG A 46 -2.39 -14.71 -2.11
CA ARG A 46 -1.00 -14.25 -1.93
C ARG A 46 -0.49 -13.41 -3.10
N THR A 47 -0.68 -13.91 -4.32
CA THR A 47 -0.26 -13.19 -5.54
C THR A 47 -0.96 -11.83 -5.61
N SER A 48 -2.25 -11.79 -5.29
CA SER A 48 -3.03 -10.55 -5.27
C SER A 48 -2.55 -9.55 -4.22
N LEU A 49 -2.07 -10.03 -3.06
CA LEU A 49 -1.53 -9.17 -2.01
C LEU A 49 -0.16 -8.60 -2.39
N ALA A 50 0.73 -9.42 -2.96
CA ALA A 50 2.04 -8.96 -3.42
C ALA A 50 1.89 -7.93 -4.56
N ASP A 51 1.00 -8.21 -5.52
CA ASP A 51 0.60 -7.26 -6.57
C ASP A 51 0.06 -5.96 -6.00
N TYR A 52 -0.83 -6.05 -5.02
CA TYR A 52 -1.38 -4.89 -4.34
C TYR A 52 -0.29 -4.07 -3.65
N LEU A 53 0.64 -4.70 -2.92
CA LEU A 53 1.75 -4.01 -2.23
C LEU A 53 2.71 -3.33 -3.20
N VAL A 54 3.05 -3.99 -4.31
CA VAL A 54 3.89 -3.40 -5.36
C VAL A 54 3.22 -2.20 -5.99
N ARG A 55 1.94 -2.33 -6.36
CA ARG A 55 1.14 -1.20 -6.88
C ARG A 55 1.02 -0.10 -5.83
N GLU A 56 0.87 -0.45 -4.55
CA GLU A 56 0.76 0.49 -3.44
C GLU A 56 2.04 1.31 -3.26
N THR A 57 3.16 0.63 -3.35
CA THR A 57 4.48 1.23 -3.20
C THR A 57 4.80 2.13 -4.40
N ASN A 58 4.53 1.66 -5.63
CA ASN A 58 4.82 2.40 -6.85
C ASN A 58 4.03 3.72 -6.97
N ALA A 59 2.72 3.71 -6.68
CA ALA A 59 1.95 4.96 -6.74
C ALA A 59 2.24 5.91 -5.56
N SER A 60 2.84 5.43 -4.48
CA SER A 60 3.37 6.27 -3.40
C SER A 60 4.81 6.76 -3.64
N ASN A 61 5.39 6.45 -4.81
CA ASN A 61 6.76 6.78 -5.19
C ASN A 61 7.82 6.27 -4.19
N VAL A 62 7.59 5.08 -3.65
CA VAL A 62 8.48 4.40 -2.70
C VAL A 62 9.27 3.32 -3.45
N SER A 63 10.50 3.05 -3.02
CA SER A 63 11.26 1.87 -3.44
C SER A 63 11.55 0.95 -2.25
N LEU A 64 11.34 -0.36 -2.44
CA LEU A 64 11.61 -1.37 -1.41
C LEU A 64 13.02 -1.93 -1.58
N TYR A 65 13.85 -1.73 -0.57
CA TYR A 65 15.13 -2.43 -0.43
C TYR A 65 14.95 -3.48 0.63
N ILE A 66 15.20 -4.74 0.29
CA ILE A 66 14.89 -5.88 1.15
C ILE A 66 16.20 -6.56 1.52
N ILE A 67 16.48 -6.73 2.80
CA ILE A 67 17.57 -7.56 3.31
C ILE A 67 16.93 -8.83 3.86
N ASN A 68 17.24 -9.97 3.23
CA ASN A 68 16.84 -11.26 3.78
C ASN A 68 17.84 -11.67 4.86
N THR A 69 17.40 -11.74 6.11
CA THR A 69 18.24 -12.10 7.26
C THR A 69 18.32 -13.60 7.50
N SER A 70 17.51 -14.44 6.82
CA SER A 70 17.54 -15.89 7.03
C SER A 70 18.71 -16.59 6.35
N GLY A 71 19.39 -15.87 5.45
CA GLY A 71 20.56 -16.30 4.73
C GLY A 71 20.27 -17.25 3.56
N LEU A 72 21.27 -17.49 2.72
CA LEU A 72 21.21 -18.47 1.64
C LEU A 72 21.50 -19.86 2.21
N ARG A 73 20.49 -20.72 2.22
CA ARG A 73 20.58 -22.13 2.59
C ARG A 73 20.40 -22.98 1.35
N PRO A 74 21.29 -23.94 1.08
CA PRO A 74 21.02 -24.96 0.06
C PRO A 74 19.89 -25.87 0.55
N GLY A 75 19.23 -26.55 -0.40
CA GLY A 75 18.27 -27.59 -0.04
C GLY A 75 19.01 -28.77 0.59
N GLU A 76 18.50 -29.28 1.70
CA GLU A 76 19.16 -30.32 2.48
C GLU A 76 18.16 -31.39 2.93
N TRP A 77 18.60 -32.65 2.92
CA TRP A 77 17.84 -33.75 3.52
C TRP A 77 18.20 -33.83 5.00
N VAL A 78 17.26 -33.50 5.87
CA VAL A 78 17.43 -33.55 7.33
C VAL A 78 16.87 -34.86 7.85
N ARG A 79 17.69 -35.59 8.61
CA ARG A 79 17.31 -36.84 9.25
C ARG A 79 16.89 -36.56 10.69
N GLU A 80 15.64 -36.87 11.03
CA GLU A 80 15.14 -36.70 12.40
C GLU A 80 15.23 -38.02 13.16
N ASP A 81 16.27 -38.13 13.99
CA ASP A 81 16.49 -39.30 14.85
C ASP A 81 15.66 -39.14 16.14
N ALA A 82 14.42 -39.62 16.12
CA ALA A 82 13.58 -39.69 17.32
C ALA A 82 13.91 -40.96 18.13
N PRO A 83 14.25 -40.86 19.43
CA PRO A 83 14.49 -42.03 20.28
C PRO A 83 13.27 -42.96 20.30
N GLY A 84 13.45 -44.22 19.87
CA GLY A 84 12.40 -45.24 19.86
C GLY A 84 11.63 -45.42 18.55
N VAL A 85 12.00 -44.72 17.47
CA VAL A 85 11.41 -44.92 16.13
C VAL A 85 12.37 -45.75 15.26
N SER A 86 11.92 -46.88 14.73
CA SER A 86 12.75 -47.85 13.98
C SER A 86 13.05 -47.47 12.53
N SER A 87 12.51 -46.35 12.05
CA SER A 87 12.80 -45.80 10.73
C SER A 87 13.10 -44.32 10.88
N ALA A 88 14.31 -43.92 10.48
CA ALA A 88 14.63 -42.51 10.39
C ALA A 88 13.76 -41.87 9.32
N ARG A 89 13.12 -40.76 9.68
CA ARG A 89 12.40 -39.94 8.71
C ARG A 89 13.40 -38.96 8.12
N GLU A 90 13.60 -39.04 6.81
CA GLU A 90 14.35 -38.06 6.04
C GLU A 90 13.35 -37.05 5.48
N THR A 91 13.50 -35.79 5.88
CA THR A 91 12.68 -34.68 5.43
C THR A 91 13.53 -33.78 4.56
N PHE A 92 13.11 -33.55 3.31
CA PHE A 92 13.74 -32.54 2.48
C PHE A 92 13.36 -31.15 2.98
N VAL A 93 14.36 -30.32 3.26
CA VAL A 93 14.23 -28.90 3.53
C VAL A 93 14.62 -28.16 2.26
N PRO A 94 13.72 -27.42 1.61
CA PRO A 94 14.03 -26.71 0.37
C PRO A 94 15.05 -25.58 0.61
N PRO A 95 15.79 -25.18 -0.43
CA PRO A 95 16.70 -24.03 -0.35
C PRO A 95 15.93 -22.74 -0.04
N THR A 96 16.66 -21.71 0.42
CA THR A 96 16.08 -20.37 0.62
C THR A 96 15.44 -19.86 -0.66
N ASP A 97 14.13 -19.67 -0.65
CA ASP A 97 13.41 -19.00 -1.73
C ASP A 97 13.38 -17.50 -1.47
N ASN A 98 13.79 -16.74 -2.49
CA ASN A 98 13.87 -15.29 -2.49
C ASN A 98 13.04 -14.66 -3.63
N SER A 99 12.31 -15.48 -4.39
CA SER A 99 11.61 -15.08 -5.62
C SER A 99 10.61 -13.95 -5.40
N SER A 100 9.72 -14.08 -4.41
CA SER A 100 8.72 -13.06 -4.07
C SER A 100 9.36 -11.75 -3.59
N LEU A 101 10.38 -11.85 -2.73
CA LEU A 101 11.11 -10.67 -2.23
C LEU A 101 11.87 -9.97 -3.37
N PHE A 102 12.49 -10.75 -4.25
CA PHE A 102 13.18 -10.25 -5.43
C PHE A 102 12.22 -9.52 -6.37
N TRP A 103 11.07 -10.12 -6.64
CA TRP A 103 10.03 -9.56 -7.50
C TRP A 103 9.51 -8.23 -6.95
N MET A 104 9.12 -8.16 -5.67
CA MET A 104 8.65 -6.90 -5.07
C MET A 104 9.72 -5.79 -5.06
N ALA A 105 10.96 -6.14 -4.73
CA ALA A 105 12.05 -5.17 -4.72
C ALA A 105 12.29 -4.61 -6.13
N THR A 106 12.31 -5.48 -7.14
CA THR A 106 12.57 -5.09 -8.54
C THR A 106 11.42 -4.27 -9.12
N GLU A 107 10.17 -4.71 -8.91
CA GLU A 107 8.98 -4.00 -9.39
C GLU A 107 8.82 -2.59 -8.81
N THR A 108 9.36 -2.35 -7.60
CA THR A 108 9.36 -1.04 -6.94
C THR A 108 10.63 -0.21 -7.21
N GLY A 109 11.52 -0.71 -8.06
CA GLY A 109 12.80 -0.06 -8.40
C GLY A 109 13.82 -0.02 -7.26
N GLY A 110 13.65 -0.90 -6.27
CA GLY A 110 14.62 -1.17 -5.21
C GLY A 110 15.38 -2.48 -5.44
N ARG A 111 15.98 -3.04 -4.39
CA ARG A 111 16.92 -4.19 -4.49
C ARG A 111 16.69 -5.22 -3.40
N LEU A 112 16.79 -6.50 -3.74
CA LEU A 112 16.97 -7.57 -2.76
C LEU A 112 18.46 -7.78 -2.46
N PHE A 113 18.78 -7.91 -1.18
CA PHE A 113 20.05 -8.36 -0.63
C PHE A 113 19.82 -9.73 0.04
N PRO A 114 20.06 -10.85 -0.67
CA PRO A 114 19.70 -12.18 -0.19
C PRO A 114 20.76 -12.82 0.74
N GLY A 115 21.84 -12.11 1.08
CA GLY A 115 23.08 -12.70 1.60
C GLY A 115 23.16 -12.89 3.12
N ASN A 116 24.16 -13.68 3.55
CA ASN A 116 24.46 -13.96 4.97
C ASN A 116 25.21 -12.82 5.67
N ASP A 117 25.78 -11.88 4.90
CA ASP A 117 26.48 -10.71 5.44
C ASP A 117 25.57 -9.48 5.39
N VAL A 118 24.89 -9.25 6.50
CA VAL A 118 24.02 -8.08 6.70
C VAL A 118 24.84 -6.78 6.70
N ALA A 119 26.08 -6.80 7.17
CA ALA A 119 26.92 -5.61 7.22
C ALA A 119 27.35 -5.16 5.81
N GLU A 120 27.73 -6.11 4.94
CA GLU A 120 27.98 -5.84 3.53
C GLU A 120 26.71 -5.37 2.81
N SER A 121 25.56 -5.98 3.12
CA SER A 121 24.26 -5.60 2.55
C SER A 121 23.90 -4.15 2.90
N LEU A 122 24.11 -3.74 4.16
CA LEU A 122 23.88 -2.35 4.61
C LEU A 122 24.84 -1.35 3.96
N LYS A 123 26.14 -1.69 3.85
CA LYS A 123 27.12 -0.85 3.14
C LYS A 123 26.74 -0.67 1.66
N THR A 124 26.30 -1.75 1.03
CA THR A 124 25.86 -1.71 -0.36
C THR A 124 24.59 -0.88 -0.50
N PHE A 125 23.62 -1.04 0.40
CA PHE A 125 22.41 -0.23 0.47
C PHE A 125 22.73 1.27 0.56
N ASP A 126 23.62 1.67 1.46
CA ASP A 126 24.05 3.08 1.62
C ASP A 126 24.64 3.65 0.30
N SER A 127 25.51 2.88 -0.35
CA SER A 127 26.09 3.26 -1.64
C SER A 127 25.05 3.40 -2.76
N VAL A 128 24.12 2.45 -2.89
CA VAL A 128 23.11 2.47 -3.98
C VAL A 128 21.93 3.39 -3.72
N SER A 129 21.67 3.77 -2.47
CA SER A 129 20.58 4.67 -2.10
C SER A 129 20.98 6.15 -2.11
N SER A 130 22.27 6.45 -1.93
CA SER A 130 22.78 7.82 -1.84
C SER A 130 22.83 8.57 -3.18
N ASN A 131 23.02 7.88 -4.30
CA ASN A 131 23.12 8.48 -5.63
C ASN A 131 21.99 8.00 -6.54
N PHE A 132 21.06 8.88 -6.87
CA PHE A 132 19.96 8.55 -7.77
C PHE A 132 19.66 9.69 -8.74
N TYR A 133 19.13 9.32 -9.91
CA TYR A 133 18.57 10.25 -10.88
C TYR A 133 17.05 10.18 -10.81
N SER A 134 16.39 11.34 -10.81
CA SER A 134 14.95 11.43 -11.03
C SER A 134 14.69 11.80 -12.48
N LEU A 135 14.00 10.92 -13.20
CA LEU A 135 13.61 11.12 -14.59
C LEU A 135 12.09 11.24 -14.66
N GLY A 136 11.60 12.40 -15.11
CA GLY A 136 10.20 12.61 -15.41
C GLY A 136 9.93 12.32 -16.88
N TYR A 137 8.91 11.52 -17.18
CA TYR A 137 8.36 11.40 -18.52
C TYR A 137 6.83 11.47 -18.44
N ARG A 138 6.20 11.97 -19.51
CA ARG A 138 4.75 12.00 -19.63
C ARG A 138 4.31 10.90 -20.60
N PRO A 139 3.45 9.96 -20.19
CA PRO A 139 2.91 8.97 -21.11
C PRO A 139 2.13 9.62 -22.25
N ALA A 140 2.16 9.01 -23.43
CA ALA A 140 1.41 9.49 -24.59
C ALA A 140 -0.08 9.10 -24.54
N HIS A 141 -0.43 8.10 -23.74
CA HIS A 141 -1.82 7.65 -23.55
C HIS A 141 -2.48 8.38 -22.36
N ALA A 142 -3.81 8.38 -22.36
CA ALA A 142 -4.59 8.84 -21.21
C ALA A 142 -4.55 7.82 -20.07
N GLU A 143 -5.03 8.23 -18.89
CA GLU A 143 -5.24 7.31 -17.76
C GLU A 143 -6.26 6.24 -18.16
N ASP A 144 -5.86 4.96 -18.09
CA ASP A 144 -6.63 3.82 -18.60
C ASP A 144 -6.82 2.70 -17.57
N ASP A 145 -6.48 2.97 -16.30
CA ASP A 145 -6.54 2.05 -15.16
C ASP A 145 -5.74 0.75 -15.37
N LYS A 146 -4.76 0.74 -16.28
CA LYS A 146 -3.91 -0.42 -16.56
C LYS A 146 -2.51 -0.26 -16.03
N TYR A 147 -1.83 -1.39 -15.88
CA TYR A 147 -0.40 -1.43 -15.61
C TYR A 147 0.38 -1.28 -16.91
N HIS A 148 1.38 -0.41 -16.90
CA HIS A 148 2.26 -0.14 -18.03
C HIS A 148 3.71 -0.40 -17.63
N ARG A 149 4.42 -1.15 -18.48
CA ARG A 149 5.83 -1.47 -18.26
C ARG A 149 6.73 -0.31 -18.68
N ILE A 150 7.75 -0.04 -17.90
CA ILE A 150 8.81 0.92 -18.18
C ILE A 150 10.04 0.16 -18.70
N GLN A 151 10.67 0.69 -19.74
CA GLN A 151 11.96 0.20 -20.24
C GLN A 151 12.92 1.37 -20.33
N VAL A 152 14.08 1.24 -19.68
CA VAL A 152 15.14 2.25 -19.73
C VAL A 152 16.34 1.66 -20.44
N GLY A 153 16.79 2.34 -21.49
CA GLY A 153 17.99 1.98 -22.23
C GLY A 153 19.11 2.99 -22.01
N LEU A 154 20.35 2.51 -21.90
CA LEU A 154 21.55 3.36 -21.91
C LEU A 154 22.19 3.33 -23.29
N LYS A 155 22.74 4.48 -23.70
CA LYS A 155 23.56 4.58 -24.92
C LYS A 155 24.94 3.95 -24.76
N LYS A 156 25.46 3.86 -23.52
CA LYS A 156 26.77 3.28 -23.19
C LYS A 156 26.59 1.93 -22.52
N SER A 157 27.42 0.96 -22.90
CA SER A 157 27.51 -0.36 -22.26
C SER A 157 28.35 -0.33 -20.98
N GLY A 158 28.29 -1.40 -20.18
CA GLY A 158 29.11 -1.56 -18.96
C GLY A 158 28.48 -1.03 -17.67
N PHE A 159 27.21 -0.63 -17.72
CA PHE A 159 26.46 -0.15 -16.55
C PHE A 159 25.29 -1.09 -16.26
N HIS A 160 24.99 -1.27 -14.97
CA HIS A 160 23.78 -1.93 -14.51
C HIS A 160 22.73 -0.89 -14.18
N LEU A 161 21.57 -0.99 -14.83
CA LEU A 161 20.44 -0.12 -14.57
C LEU A 161 19.55 -0.72 -13.48
N GLN A 162 19.06 0.16 -12.61
CA GLN A 162 18.05 -0.15 -11.63
C GLN A 162 16.96 0.90 -11.71
N TYR A 163 15.76 0.48 -12.08
CA TYR A 163 14.58 1.32 -12.24
C TYR A 163 13.33 0.49 -11.96
N ARG A 164 12.20 1.16 -11.75
CA ARG A 164 10.90 0.48 -11.54
C ARG A 164 10.45 -0.21 -12.82
N ASP A 165 9.96 -1.44 -12.74
CA ASP A 165 9.52 -2.18 -13.93
C ASP A 165 8.27 -1.59 -14.58
N GLY A 166 7.48 -0.80 -13.86
CA GLY A 166 6.29 -0.18 -14.41
C GLY A 166 5.54 0.73 -13.44
N TYR A 167 4.32 1.08 -13.84
CA TYR A 167 3.41 1.91 -13.06
C TYR A 167 1.96 1.56 -13.40
N SER A 168 1.04 1.83 -12.47
CA SER A 168 -0.40 1.77 -12.74
C SER A 168 -0.89 3.15 -13.14
N SER A 169 -1.51 3.25 -14.31
CA SER A 169 -2.09 4.49 -14.84
C SER A 169 -3.52 4.67 -14.32
N LEU A 170 -3.66 4.82 -13.00
CA LEU A 170 -4.96 4.98 -12.35
C LEU A 170 -5.55 6.35 -12.68
N SER A 171 -6.85 6.40 -12.92
CA SER A 171 -7.58 7.66 -12.97
C SER A 171 -7.42 8.43 -11.65
N SER A 172 -7.40 9.76 -11.69
CA SER A 172 -7.31 10.59 -10.47
C SER A 172 -8.33 10.20 -9.38
N ARG A 173 -9.53 9.74 -9.77
CA ARG A 173 -10.51 9.19 -8.82
C ARG A 173 -10.06 7.88 -8.18
N GLU A 174 -9.61 6.92 -8.98
CA GLU A 174 -9.14 5.62 -8.47
C GLU A 174 -7.89 5.77 -7.61
N GLN A 175 -7.04 6.77 -7.90
CA GLN A 175 -5.94 7.15 -7.01
C GLN A 175 -6.47 7.53 -5.63
N VAL A 176 -7.50 8.39 -5.54
CA VAL A 176 -8.14 8.76 -4.26
C VAL A 176 -8.73 7.54 -3.54
N VAL A 177 -9.48 6.70 -4.25
CA VAL A 177 -10.09 5.49 -3.67
C VAL A 177 -9.01 4.57 -3.07
N ARG A 178 -7.94 4.31 -3.81
CA ARG A 178 -6.81 3.50 -3.37
C ARG A 178 -6.14 4.06 -2.13
N LEU A 179 -5.90 5.38 -2.07
CA LEU A 179 -5.29 6.01 -0.90
C LEU A 179 -6.13 5.82 0.35
N LEU A 180 -7.44 5.89 0.19
CA LEU A 180 -8.39 5.70 1.29
C LEU A 180 -8.56 4.24 1.70
N GLN A 181 -7.93 3.30 1.00
CA GLN A 181 -7.85 1.90 1.43
C GLN A 181 -6.69 1.66 2.41
N SER A 182 -5.75 2.62 2.54
CA SER A 182 -4.60 2.53 3.43
C SER A 182 -4.64 3.62 4.51
N PRO A 183 -4.49 3.27 5.80
CA PRO A 183 -4.51 4.24 6.90
C PRO A 183 -3.24 5.09 7.01
N LEU A 184 -2.24 4.86 6.15
CA LEU A 184 -0.94 5.54 6.14
C LEU A 184 -0.70 6.33 4.86
N ALA A 185 -1.33 5.95 3.74
CA ALA A 185 -1.13 6.60 2.46
C ALA A 185 -1.48 8.11 2.43
N PRO A 186 -2.49 8.61 3.16
CA PRO A 186 -2.78 10.04 3.27
C PRO A 186 -1.59 10.90 3.72
N ALA A 187 -0.77 10.39 4.65
CA ALA A 187 0.39 11.11 5.15
C ALA A 187 1.53 11.18 4.13
N MET A 188 1.47 10.39 3.07
CA MET A 188 2.51 10.26 2.06
C MET A 188 2.22 11.09 0.81
N GLN A 189 1.07 11.75 0.74
CA GLN A 189 0.64 12.50 -0.43
C GLN A 189 0.44 14.00 -0.17
N PRO A 190 0.77 14.85 -1.15
CA PRO A 190 0.50 16.28 -1.07
C PRO A 190 -1.00 16.57 -1.20
N SER A 191 -1.55 17.33 -0.25
CA SER A 191 -2.90 17.88 -0.33
C SER A 191 -2.87 19.19 -1.11
N SER A 192 -3.62 19.29 -2.20
CA SER A 192 -3.73 20.51 -3.04
C SER A 192 -4.95 21.37 -2.71
N LEU A 193 -5.97 20.79 -2.06
CA LEU A 193 -7.11 21.54 -1.52
C LEU A 193 -6.99 21.73 0.00
N PRO A 194 -7.32 22.92 0.53
CA PRO A 194 -7.41 23.14 1.97
C PRO A 194 -8.69 22.49 2.50
N LEU A 195 -8.54 21.31 3.09
CA LEU A 195 -9.61 20.52 3.69
C LEU A 195 -9.63 20.73 5.20
N GLU A 196 -10.76 21.21 5.73
CA GLU A 196 -11.00 21.28 7.17
C GLU A 196 -11.99 20.19 7.59
N VAL A 197 -11.65 19.47 8.65
CA VAL A 197 -12.51 18.45 9.24
C VAL A 197 -12.77 18.80 10.70
N THR A 198 -14.05 18.86 11.07
CA THR A 198 -14.48 19.05 12.45
C THR A 198 -15.31 17.87 12.91
N PHE A 199 -15.07 17.46 14.16
CA PHE A 199 -15.78 16.37 14.82
C PHE A 199 -16.69 16.96 15.89
N GLY A 200 -17.98 16.61 15.83
CA GLY A 200 -18.95 17.00 16.84
C GLY A 200 -18.86 16.13 18.10
N SER A 201 -19.71 16.42 19.09
CA SER A 201 -19.80 15.61 20.30
C SER A 201 -20.36 14.21 19.99
N PRO A 202 -19.72 13.12 20.46
CA PRO A 202 -20.23 11.76 20.29
C PRO A 202 -21.58 11.59 20.98
N VAL A 203 -22.54 10.97 20.30
CA VAL A 203 -23.85 10.62 20.86
C VAL A 203 -23.89 9.12 21.10
N GLU A 204 -23.97 8.72 22.37
CA GLU A 204 -24.10 7.32 22.76
C GLU A 204 -25.46 6.75 22.31
N ARG A 205 -25.42 5.51 21.82
CA ARG A 205 -26.57 4.71 21.42
C ARG A 205 -26.56 3.36 22.17
N PRO A 206 -27.68 2.62 22.20
CA PRO A 206 -27.73 1.29 22.82
C PRO A 206 -26.63 0.36 22.27
N LYS A 207 -26.27 -0.69 23.02
CA LYS A 207 -25.27 -1.70 22.62
C LYS A 207 -23.84 -1.17 22.42
N LYS A 208 -23.44 -0.12 23.16
CA LYS A 208 -22.10 0.51 23.09
C LYS A 208 -21.80 1.13 21.72
N GLU A 209 -22.83 1.47 20.94
CA GLU A 209 -22.68 2.20 19.69
C GLU A 209 -22.51 3.70 19.96
N LEU A 210 -21.69 4.34 19.15
CA LEU A 210 -21.41 5.78 19.18
C LEU A 210 -21.69 6.35 17.80
N LEU A 211 -22.45 7.45 17.75
CA LEU A 211 -22.57 8.27 16.55
C LEU A 211 -21.69 9.49 16.71
N LEU A 212 -20.70 9.63 15.83
CA LEU A 212 -19.83 10.79 15.77
C LEU A 212 -20.20 11.65 14.56
N PRO A 213 -20.83 12.83 14.75
CA PRO A 213 -21.03 13.78 13.67
C PRO A 213 -19.68 14.27 13.16
N ILE A 214 -19.53 14.31 11.85
CA ILE A 214 -18.38 14.90 11.17
C ILE A 214 -18.87 15.96 10.21
N SER A 215 -18.14 17.07 10.13
CA SER A 215 -18.37 18.13 9.16
C SER A 215 -17.09 18.41 8.41
N VAL A 216 -17.17 18.37 7.10
CA VAL A 216 -16.05 18.54 6.19
C VAL A 216 -16.27 19.83 5.42
N SER A 217 -15.25 20.67 5.33
CA SER A 217 -15.35 22.00 4.72
C SER A 217 -14.20 22.24 3.75
N VAL A 218 -14.52 22.79 2.58
CA VAL A 218 -13.55 23.33 1.61
C VAL A 218 -14.03 24.70 1.16
N PRO A 219 -13.18 25.75 1.21
CA PRO A 219 -13.53 27.07 0.69
C PRO A 219 -13.95 26.99 -0.78
N THR A 220 -15.08 27.60 -1.15
CA THR A 220 -15.59 27.54 -2.53
C THR A 220 -14.63 28.20 -3.52
N ARG A 221 -13.84 29.19 -3.09
CA ARG A 221 -12.78 29.82 -3.90
C ARG A 221 -11.71 28.84 -4.40
N ASN A 222 -11.59 27.65 -3.78
CA ASN A 222 -10.67 26.59 -4.16
C ASN A 222 -11.33 25.52 -5.05
N LEU A 223 -12.64 25.64 -5.34
CA LEU A 223 -13.39 24.74 -6.21
C LEU A 223 -13.62 25.39 -7.57
N THR A 224 -13.71 24.56 -8.60
CA THR A 224 -13.87 25.01 -9.98
C THR A 224 -15.34 25.05 -10.39
N PHE A 225 -15.80 26.21 -10.87
CA PHE A 225 -17.16 26.40 -11.37
C PHE A 225 -17.14 26.65 -12.88
N VAL A 226 -18.00 25.95 -13.64
CA VAL A 226 -18.11 26.15 -15.08
C VAL A 226 -19.39 26.94 -15.38
N ALA A 227 -19.25 28.12 -15.98
CA ALA A 227 -20.36 28.95 -16.45
C ALA A 227 -21.48 29.20 -15.41
N GLY A 228 -21.13 29.30 -14.12
CA GLY A 228 -22.08 29.51 -13.03
C GLY A 228 -22.89 28.28 -12.61
N ALA A 229 -22.65 27.12 -13.22
CA ALA A 229 -23.21 25.85 -12.78
C ALA A 229 -22.62 25.42 -11.42
N PRO A 230 -23.34 24.61 -10.62
CA PRO A 230 -22.79 24.01 -9.42
C PRO A 230 -21.50 23.24 -9.73
N ALA A 231 -20.50 23.38 -8.86
CA ALA A 231 -19.24 22.66 -8.98
C ALA A 231 -19.45 21.22 -8.47
N PRO A 232 -19.21 20.17 -9.27
CA PRO A 232 -19.22 18.81 -8.77
C PRO A 232 -18.09 18.63 -7.74
N VAL A 233 -18.36 17.90 -6.66
CA VAL A 233 -17.42 17.60 -5.59
C VAL A 233 -17.60 16.16 -5.18
N GLU A 234 -16.52 15.38 -5.17
CA GLU A 234 -16.54 14.00 -4.69
C GLU A 234 -15.98 13.96 -3.27
N VAL A 235 -16.78 13.51 -2.31
CA VAL A 235 -16.38 13.35 -0.91
C VAL A 235 -16.22 11.87 -0.61
N PHE A 236 -15.11 11.53 0.01
CA PHE A 236 -14.81 10.17 0.41
C PHE A 236 -14.50 10.10 1.89
N VAL A 237 -14.99 9.06 2.54
CA VAL A 237 -14.80 8.84 3.98
C VAL A 237 -14.44 7.38 4.20
N SER A 238 -13.25 7.14 4.74
CA SER A 238 -12.82 5.80 5.16
C SER A 238 -12.60 5.71 6.66
N LEU A 239 -13.02 4.57 7.22
CA LEU A 239 -12.90 4.24 8.63
C LEU A 239 -12.03 2.99 8.78
N PHE A 240 -11.02 3.09 9.63
CA PHE A 240 -10.11 2.00 9.99
C PHE A 240 -10.23 1.68 11.48
N ASP A 241 -9.99 0.42 11.84
CA ASP A 241 -9.81 0.02 13.24
C ASP A 241 -8.39 0.29 13.76
N GLY A 242 -8.14 -0.03 15.03
CA GLY A 242 -6.83 0.13 15.66
C GLY A 242 -5.70 -0.72 15.06
N ASN A 243 -6.04 -1.77 14.30
CA ASN A 243 -5.07 -2.62 13.61
C ASN A 243 -4.81 -2.12 12.18
N GLY A 244 -5.45 -1.03 11.75
CA GLY A 244 -5.32 -0.47 10.41
C GLY A 244 -6.14 -1.20 9.34
N ARG A 245 -7.07 -2.08 9.74
CA ARG A 245 -8.00 -2.72 8.79
C ARG A 245 -9.09 -1.72 8.41
N ASN A 246 -9.34 -1.60 7.11
CA ASN A 246 -10.45 -0.79 6.60
C ASN A 246 -11.79 -1.44 6.94
N LEU A 247 -12.64 -0.73 7.68
CA LEU A 247 -13.98 -1.17 8.08
C LEU A 247 -15.03 -0.70 7.07
N SER A 248 -14.83 0.47 6.46
CA SER A 248 -15.77 1.06 5.51
C SER A 248 -15.11 2.14 4.66
N LEU A 249 -15.48 2.20 3.39
CA LEU A 249 -15.19 3.29 2.47
C LEU A 249 -16.52 3.76 1.87
N LEU A 250 -16.84 5.03 2.08
CA LEU A 250 -18.04 5.67 1.54
C LEU A 250 -17.62 6.74 0.54
N ARG A 251 -18.39 6.84 -0.56
CA ARG A 251 -18.24 7.86 -1.59
C ARG A 251 -19.55 8.61 -1.75
N PHE A 252 -19.45 9.92 -1.90
CA PHE A 252 -20.58 10.81 -2.10
C PHE A 252 -20.26 11.79 -3.23
N ASP A 253 -21.03 11.71 -4.31
CA ASP A 253 -21.00 12.74 -5.34
C ASP A 253 -21.95 13.87 -4.91
N ARG A 254 -21.43 15.10 -4.90
CA ARG A 254 -22.11 16.31 -4.41
C ARG A 254 -21.91 17.46 -5.39
N GLU A 255 -22.68 18.52 -5.16
CA GLU A 255 -22.59 19.75 -5.93
C GLU A 255 -22.45 20.93 -4.96
N ALA A 256 -21.35 21.66 -5.08
CA ALA A 256 -21.15 22.93 -4.39
C ALA A 256 -21.84 24.05 -5.17
N LYS A 257 -22.63 24.87 -4.48
CA LYS A 257 -23.28 26.04 -5.09
C LYS A 257 -22.34 27.23 -5.10
N SER A 258 -22.35 27.98 -6.20
CA SER A 258 -21.60 29.24 -6.30
C SER A 258 -22.24 30.28 -5.37
N GLY A 259 -21.41 31.07 -4.68
CA GLY A 259 -21.84 32.17 -3.80
C GLY A 259 -21.87 31.89 -2.28
N ALA A 260 -21.66 30.64 -1.85
CA ALA A 260 -21.35 30.35 -0.44
C ALA A 260 -19.84 30.51 -0.18
N ASP A 261 -19.43 30.85 1.04
CA ASP A 261 -18.00 30.97 1.39
C ASP A 261 -17.25 29.63 1.37
N ALA A 262 -17.94 28.55 1.75
CA ALA A 262 -17.40 27.20 1.80
C ALA A 262 -18.44 26.15 1.42
N PHE A 263 -17.99 25.10 0.76
CA PHE A 263 -18.73 23.85 0.63
C PHE A 263 -18.61 23.09 1.95
N VAL A 264 -19.74 22.73 2.56
CA VAL A 264 -19.79 22.01 3.84
C VAL A 264 -20.65 20.77 3.70
N GLU A 265 -20.07 19.60 3.92
CA GLU A 265 -20.77 18.31 3.94
C GLU A 265 -20.76 17.73 5.35
N ARG A 266 -21.89 17.18 5.78
CA ARG A 266 -22.04 16.58 7.12
C ARG A 266 -22.40 15.10 7.03
N HIS A 267 -21.70 14.30 7.81
CA HIS A 267 -21.97 12.87 7.94
C HIS A 267 -21.96 12.45 9.41
N ALA A 268 -22.38 11.22 9.68
CA ALA A 268 -22.27 10.62 11.00
C ALA A 268 -21.60 9.25 10.90
N LEU A 269 -20.54 9.05 11.66
CA LEU A 269 -19.83 7.79 11.74
C LEU A 269 -20.42 6.92 12.83
N LYS A 270 -20.69 5.66 12.50
CA LYS A 270 -21.09 4.63 13.46
C LYS A 270 -19.85 3.93 14.01
N LEU A 271 -19.58 4.10 15.29
CA LEU A 271 -18.41 3.58 16.00
C LEU A 271 -18.84 2.74 17.21
N ARG A 272 -17.91 2.03 17.84
CA ARG A 272 -18.12 1.32 19.10
C ARG A 272 -17.23 1.88 20.20
N LYS A 273 -17.80 2.05 21.40
CA LYS A 273 -17.08 2.56 22.57
C LYS A 273 -15.95 1.61 23.00
N GLY A 274 -14.80 2.16 23.39
CA GLY A 274 -13.63 1.40 23.84
C GLY A 274 -12.74 0.89 22.72
N GLN A 275 -13.01 1.25 21.46
CA GLN A 275 -12.16 0.91 20.31
C GLN A 275 -11.41 2.14 19.79
N GLN A 276 -10.22 1.91 19.26
CA GLN A 276 -9.49 2.92 18.51
C GLN A 276 -9.90 2.87 17.05
N TYR A 277 -10.08 4.05 16.47
CA TYR A 277 -10.38 4.20 15.06
C TYR A 277 -9.45 5.22 14.42
N ARG A 278 -9.30 5.10 13.11
CA ARG A 278 -8.69 6.15 12.30
C ARG A 278 -9.64 6.48 11.17
N VAL A 279 -9.91 7.76 11.01
CA VAL A 279 -10.76 8.27 9.94
C VAL A 279 -9.89 8.99 8.94
N VAL A 280 -10.09 8.67 7.68
CA VAL A 280 -9.46 9.37 6.56
C VAL A 280 -10.57 9.93 5.69
N ILE A 281 -10.50 11.22 5.41
CA ILE A 281 -11.46 11.93 4.58
C ILE A 281 -10.70 12.56 3.43
N ALA A 282 -11.26 12.42 2.23
CA ALA A 282 -10.76 13.13 1.06
C ALA A 282 -11.88 13.85 0.33
N ILE A 283 -11.56 14.99 -0.27
CA ILE A 283 -12.42 15.70 -1.20
C ILE A 283 -11.67 15.87 -2.52
N ARG A 284 -12.34 15.60 -3.64
CA ARG A 284 -11.81 15.81 -4.98
C ARG A 284 -12.69 16.77 -5.77
N ASP A 285 -12.06 17.74 -6.43
CA ASP A 285 -12.65 18.53 -7.52
C ASP A 285 -12.42 17.76 -8.84
N PRO A 286 -13.46 17.18 -9.46
CA PRO A 286 -13.30 16.35 -10.65
C PRO A 286 -12.99 17.16 -11.91
N LEU A 287 -13.08 18.50 -11.89
CA LEU A 287 -12.76 19.35 -13.03
C LEU A 287 -11.27 19.68 -13.11
N THR A 288 -10.57 19.69 -11.97
CA THR A 288 -9.13 20.02 -11.89
C THR A 288 -8.27 18.90 -11.33
N ASP A 289 -8.89 17.81 -10.87
CA ASP A 289 -8.23 16.73 -10.13
C ASP A 289 -7.55 17.17 -8.84
N ALA A 290 -7.89 18.36 -8.33
CA ALA A 290 -7.40 18.83 -7.04
C ALA A 290 -8.00 17.97 -5.92
N VAL A 291 -7.16 17.57 -4.96
CA VAL A 291 -7.53 16.68 -3.85
C VAL A 291 -7.13 17.31 -2.52
N GLY A 292 -8.07 17.32 -1.58
CA GLY A 292 -7.85 17.62 -0.17
C GLY A 292 -7.91 16.35 0.64
N ILE A 293 -6.94 16.09 1.52
CA ILE A 293 -6.93 14.89 2.36
C ILE A 293 -6.70 15.28 3.82
N ALA A 294 -7.46 14.67 4.71
CA ALA A 294 -7.35 14.83 6.16
C ALA A 294 -7.44 13.46 6.84
N GLN A 295 -6.64 13.28 7.89
CA GLN A 295 -6.63 12.06 8.69
C GLN A 295 -6.67 12.41 10.17
N GLN A 296 -7.49 11.68 10.93
CA GLN A 296 -7.58 11.84 12.38
C GLN A 296 -7.64 10.49 13.08
N ALA A 297 -6.85 10.32 14.13
CA ALA A 297 -7.00 9.21 15.08
C ALA A 297 -8.08 9.56 16.11
N LEU A 298 -8.97 8.61 16.37
CA LEU A 298 -10.10 8.76 17.28
C LEU A 298 -10.06 7.68 18.36
N ARG A 299 -10.38 8.07 19.58
CA ARG A 299 -10.49 7.19 20.74
C ARG A 299 -11.67 7.61 21.60
N PHE A 300 -12.55 6.67 21.91
CA PHE A 300 -13.77 6.89 22.70
C PHE A 300 -13.92 5.84 23.79
#